data_AF-A0A9N8HER0-F1
#
_entry.id   AF-A0A9N8HER0-F1
#
_cell.length_a   1.000
_cell.length_b   1.000
_cell.length_c   1.000
_cell.angle_alpha   90.00
_cell.angle_beta   90.00
_cell.angle_gamma   90.00
#
_symmetry.space_group_name_H-M   'P 1'
#
loop_
_entity.id
_entity.type
_entity.pdbx_description
1 polymer ?
#
loop_
_entity_poly.entity_id
_entity_poly.type
_entity_poly.pdbx_seq_one_letter_code
_entity_poly.pdbx_strand_id
1 'polypeptide(L)'
;MPFSVAMKRHWLQMPCLLFLGLLLFEYGLEANYSERGERSDLLLDDQLPDTEPFLEVPLWEDLGLEYCRFPDFYDESRHRYSLGQEEHWVESGWKHREELKTASYNFDPSKIKDNTNEYYQMLLRTQQPRFNFTSLKIQRNISFLHLGKAGGSSIGCHLAESRRYVRKHCDPALMRRPVPMSPLSLHVNCFNHMSGHQYCLDINDSFLVNARHPIDRIASWYLYEHPLNHQVNYAERDYHCGDLMLFSCYPTFDALVSNGLAGSPPPNLKEQPLRMQSNLTQSQCAQWAWAAVQGHIPSTYHNFYNYDWYTHRLFNMEEEDDSDAKTAPSKEIFVIRAEHMVHDWKTINRLLGGPDTQYSWPESLGTPQNSAQQKVLPVSTTNASSFGIQNLCRALCLEILTYKRLLSEAVNLGAADLKLSLEELGEVCPDEAAFVTRQQCRR
;
A
#
# COMPACT_ATOMS: atom_id res chain seq x y z
N MET A 1 -2.34 -64.41 -10.90
CA MET A 1 -2.70 -63.03 -10.46
C MET A 1 -1.64 -62.62 -9.46
N PRO A 2 -0.84 -61.58 -9.74
CA PRO A 2 -1.30 -60.19 -9.87
C PRO A 2 -0.90 -59.52 -11.19
N PHE A 3 -1.66 -58.48 -11.59
CA PHE A 3 -1.35 -57.61 -12.72
C PHE A 3 -0.73 -56.31 -12.20
N SER A 4 0.49 -56.02 -12.66
CA SER A 4 1.13 -54.70 -12.62
C SER A 4 1.04 -54.15 -14.04
N VAL A 5 0.37 -53.01 -14.21
CA VAL A 5 0.25 -52.32 -15.50
C VAL A 5 1.13 -51.08 -15.46
N ALA A 6 2.24 -51.15 -16.19
CA ALA A 6 3.10 -50.02 -16.51
C ALA A 6 2.49 -49.22 -17.67
N MET A 7 2.17 -47.94 -17.43
CA MET A 7 1.82 -47.00 -18.50
C MET A 7 3.07 -46.25 -18.98
N LYS A 8 3.44 -46.53 -20.24
CA LYS A 8 4.42 -45.79 -21.04
C LYS A 8 3.84 -44.41 -21.41
N ARG A 9 4.57 -43.33 -21.14
CA ARG A 9 4.33 -42.00 -21.73
C ARG A 9 5.09 -41.89 -23.05
N HIS A 10 4.36 -41.72 -24.14
CA HIS A 10 4.91 -41.35 -25.45
C HIS A 10 5.28 -39.87 -25.46
N TRP A 11 6.53 -39.58 -25.78
CA TRP A 11 6.98 -38.27 -26.25
C TRP A 11 6.69 -38.19 -27.75
N LEU A 12 5.79 -37.29 -28.15
CA LEU A 12 5.66 -36.86 -29.54
C LEU A 12 6.44 -35.55 -29.69
N GLN A 13 7.61 -35.66 -30.32
CA GLN A 13 8.27 -34.55 -31.02
C GLN A 13 7.47 -34.22 -32.28
N MET A 14 7.32 -32.93 -32.60
CA MET A 14 7.09 -32.35 -33.94
C MET A 14 7.02 -30.80 -33.81
N PRO A 15 7.27 -30.02 -34.87
CA PRO A 15 8.46 -29.18 -34.93
C PRO A 15 8.18 -27.68 -35.06
N CYS A 16 9.24 -26.88 -34.83
CA CYS A 16 9.34 -25.48 -35.24
C CYS A 16 9.14 -25.36 -36.76
N LEU A 17 8.14 -24.59 -37.18
CA LEU A 17 8.03 -24.08 -38.53
C LEU A 17 7.81 -22.56 -38.50
N LEU A 18 8.69 -21.89 -39.24
CA LEU A 18 8.65 -20.48 -39.60
C LEU A 18 7.28 -20.08 -40.14
N PHE A 19 6.79 -18.92 -39.70
CA PHE A 19 5.83 -18.14 -40.49
C PHE A 19 6.29 -16.67 -40.54
N LEU A 20 6.81 -16.31 -41.71
CA LEU A 20 7.00 -14.97 -42.22
C LEU A 20 5.80 -14.70 -43.13
N GLY A 21 5.05 -13.62 -42.93
CA GLY A 21 3.89 -13.32 -43.75
C GLY A 21 3.09 -12.09 -43.32
N LEU A 22 3.62 -10.93 -43.71
CA LEU A 22 2.93 -9.68 -44.04
C LEU A 22 1.39 -9.72 -44.10
N LEU A 23 0.75 -8.80 -43.38
CA LEU A 23 -0.40 -8.04 -43.90
C LEU A 23 -0.40 -6.62 -43.32
N LEU A 24 -0.38 -5.66 -44.25
CA LEU A 24 -0.55 -4.21 -44.12
C LEU A 24 -2.04 -3.85 -44.03
N PHE A 25 -2.35 -2.76 -43.31
CA PHE A 25 -3.39 -1.72 -43.50
C PHE A 25 -3.73 -1.14 -42.10
N GLU A 26 -3.14 -0.02 -41.70
CA GLU A 26 -3.60 1.38 -41.87
C GLU A 26 -4.81 1.77 -41.00
N TYR A 27 -4.54 2.56 -39.95
CA TYR A 27 -5.18 3.79 -39.46
C TYR A 27 -4.41 4.13 -38.16
N GLY A 28 -3.59 5.16 -38.02
CA GLY A 28 -3.66 6.51 -38.57
C GLY A 28 -4.04 7.46 -37.44
N LEU A 29 -3.05 7.91 -36.65
CA LEU A 29 -3.06 9.16 -35.87
C LEU A 29 -1.61 9.49 -35.48
N GLU A 30 -0.98 10.29 -36.34
CA GLU A 30 0.34 10.88 -36.15
C GLU A 30 0.28 12.00 -35.11
N ALA A 31 1.20 11.98 -34.14
CA ALA A 31 1.62 13.17 -33.41
C ALA A 31 3.10 13.41 -33.74
N ASN A 32 3.33 14.47 -34.51
CA ASN A 32 4.64 15.00 -34.90
C ASN A 32 5.55 15.22 -33.68
N TYR A 33 6.70 14.54 -33.64
CA TYR A 33 7.88 15.05 -32.96
C TYR A 33 8.95 15.30 -34.02
N SER A 34 9.14 16.59 -34.32
CA SER A 34 10.09 17.09 -35.31
C SER A 34 11.51 17.07 -34.73
N GLU A 35 12.39 16.31 -35.36
CA GLU A 35 13.84 16.44 -35.23
C GLU A 35 14.36 17.72 -35.93
N ARG A 36 15.13 18.50 -35.17
CA ARG A 36 16.29 19.34 -35.57
C ARG A 36 16.75 20.02 -34.27
N GLY A 37 17.97 19.89 -33.77
CA GLY A 37 19.24 19.49 -34.35
C GLY A 37 20.27 20.47 -33.78
N GLU A 38 21.33 19.97 -33.15
CA GLU A 38 22.69 20.49 -33.24
C GLU A 38 23.59 19.74 -32.26
N ARG A 39 24.62 19.13 -32.85
CA ARG A 39 25.66 18.34 -32.20
C ARG A 39 26.76 19.34 -31.84
N SER A 40 26.87 19.72 -30.58
CA SER A 40 28.06 20.39 -30.06
C SER A 40 28.94 19.36 -29.36
N ASP A 41 30.12 19.14 -29.91
CA ASP A 41 31.22 18.48 -29.24
C ASP A 41 31.66 19.39 -28.07
N LEU A 42 31.14 19.11 -26.87
CA LEU A 42 31.62 19.68 -25.62
C LEU A 42 32.33 18.57 -24.84
N LEU A 43 33.63 18.80 -24.65
CA LEU A 43 34.50 18.08 -23.74
C LEU A 43 33.84 18.03 -22.34
N LEU A 44 33.47 16.83 -21.91
CA LEU A 44 33.10 16.54 -20.52
C LEU A 44 34.37 16.64 -19.67
N ASP A 45 34.52 17.78 -19.01
CA ASP A 45 35.37 17.93 -17.84
C ASP A 45 34.62 17.26 -16.68
N ASP A 46 35.16 16.15 -16.16
CA ASP A 46 34.64 15.40 -15.01
C ASP A 46 34.83 16.21 -13.71
N GLN A 47 34.16 17.36 -13.61
CA GLN A 47 33.92 17.99 -12.33
C GLN A 47 32.61 17.44 -11.77
N LEU A 48 32.76 16.50 -10.83
CA LEU A 48 31.71 16.13 -9.88
C LEU A 48 31.05 17.41 -9.39
N PRO A 49 29.73 17.59 -9.53
CA PRO A 49 29.06 18.79 -9.06
C PRO A 49 29.36 18.94 -7.57
N ASP A 50 29.80 20.13 -7.18
CA ASP A 50 29.98 20.54 -5.79
C ASP A 50 28.78 20.04 -4.99
N THR A 51 29.04 19.09 -4.10
CA THR A 51 28.04 18.52 -3.20
C THR A 51 27.33 19.68 -2.52
N GLU A 52 26.03 19.86 -2.82
CA GLU A 52 25.22 20.79 -2.04
C GLU A 52 25.45 20.50 -0.56
N PRO A 53 25.62 21.53 0.28
CA PRO A 53 25.84 21.32 1.71
C PRO A 53 24.69 20.46 2.20
N PHE A 54 25.03 19.28 2.71
CA PHE A 54 24.08 18.41 3.40
C PHE A 54 23.27 19.31 4.33
N LEU A 55 21.96 19.41 4.11
CA LEU A 55 21.06 19.99 5.08
C LEU A 55 21.37 19.30 6.40
N GLU A 56 21.94 20.04 7.34
CA GLU A 56 22.11 19.57 8.71
C GLU A 56 20.71 19.21 9.19
N VAL A 57 20.39 17.92 9.13
CA VAL A 57 19.13 17.41 9.66
C VAL A 57 19.20 17.69 11.15
N PRO A 58 18.22 18.42 11.71
CA PRO A 58 18.22 18.73 13.13
C PRO A 58 18.43 17.43 13.89
N LEU A 59 19.44 17.39 14.75
CA LEU A 59 19.59 16.30 15.69
C LEU A 59 18.29 16.25 16.51
N TRP A 60 17.88 15.07 16.98
CA TRP A 60 16.68 14.96 17.82
C TRP A 60 16.77 15.81 19.10
N GLU A 61 18.01 16.16 19.51
CA GLU A 61 18.34 17.20 20.49
C GLU A 61 17.78 18.57 20.09
N ASP A 62 17.90 18.96 18.82
CA ASP A 62 17.34 20.20 18.25
C ASP A 62 15.81 20.14 18.13
N LEU A 63 15.23 18.95 18.01
CA LEU A 63 13.78 18.75 18.10
C LEU A 63 13.28 18.83 19.55
N GLY A 64 14.18 18.92 20.54
CA GLY A 64 13.84 18.95 21.96
C GLY A 64 13.15 17.67 22.44
N LEU A 65 13.41 16.54 21.76
CA LEU A 65 12.71 15.28 22.03
C LEU A 65 13.50 14.44 23.03
N GLU A 66 13.22 14.66 24.31
CA GLU A 66 13.73 13.80 25.38
C GLU A 66 13.02 12.43 25.42
N TYR A 67 11.81 12.36 24.81
CA TYR A 67 10.93 11.21 24.88
C TYR A 67 10.23 10.92 23.56
N CYS A 68 9.88 9.66 23.36
CA CYS A 68 9.04 9.19 22.26
C CYS A 68 7.95 8.23 22.75
N ARG A 69 6.98 7.91 21.90
CA ARG A 69 5.91 6.95 22.19
C ARG A 69 5.75 5.95 21.06
N PHE A 70 5.46 4.69 21.38
CA PHE A 70 4.97 3.77 20.35
C PHE A 70 3.49 4.02 20.05
N PRO A 71 3.01 3.62 18.86
CA PRO A 71 1.59 3.58 18.57
C PRO A 71 0.78 2.87 19.67
N ASP A 72 -0.41 3.39 20.00
CA ASP A 72 -1.33 2.78 20.99
C ASP A 72 -1.63 1.30 20.69
N PHE A 73 -1.58 0.88 19.42
CA PHE A 73 -1.78 -0.52 19.08
C PHE A 73 -0.65 -1.41 19.60
N TYR A 74 0.60 -0.92 19.64
CA TYR A 74 1.76 -1.66 20.11
C TYR A 74 1.88 -1.60 21.64
N ASP A 75 1.71 -0.40 22.20
CA ASP A 75 1.76 -0.16 23.65
C ASP A 75 0.57 0.68 24.11
N GLU A 76 -0.45 0.01 24.64
CA GLU A 76 -1.65 0.64 25.18
C GLU A 76 -1.37 1.49 26.43
N SER A 77 -0.22 1.28 27.10
CA SER A 77 0.12 2.02 28.33
C SER A 77 0.46 3.49 28.07
N ARG A 78 0.67 3.87 26.81
CA ARG A 78 1.11 5.21 26.38
C ARG A 78 2.40 5.66 27.06
N HIS A 79 3.25 4.69 27.39
CA HIS A 79 4.51 4.94 28.06
C HIS A 79 5.39 5.85 27.20
N ARG A 80 6.08 6.79 27.86
CA ARG A 80 7.05 7.67 27.22
C ARG A 80 8.43 7.09 27.47
N TYR A 81 9.11 6.71 26.39
CA TYR A 81 10.43 6.12 26.48
C TYR A 81 11.48 7.22 26.36
N SER A 82 12.45 7.23 27.28
CA SER A 82 13.58 8.18 27.22
C SER A 82 14.55 7.76 26.13
N LEU A 83 15.08 8.70 25.37
CA LEU A 83 16.07 8.42 24.32
C LEU A 83 17.54 8.48 24.82
N GLY A 84 17.78 9.03 26.01
CA GLY A 84 19.14 9.38 26.46
C GLY A 84 19.66 8.71 27.73
N GLN A 85 18.82 8.04 28.51
CA GLN A 85 19.21 7.57 29.87
C GLN A 85 19.07 6.06 30.09
N GLU A 86 18.23 5.37 29.33
CA GLU A 86 17.93 3.95 29.54
C GLU A 86 17.95 3.19 28.21
N GLU A 87 18.50 1.97 28.25
CA GLU A 87 18.41 1.06 27.10
C GLU A 87 17.03 0.44 27.05
N HIS A 88 16.28 0.79 26.00
CA HIS A 88 14.99 0.17 25.71
C HIS A 88 15.09 -0.74 24.49
N TRP A 89 14.27 -1.79 24.49
CA TRP A 89 14.26 -2.83 23.48
C TRP A 89 12.84 -3.01 22.96
N VAL A 90 12.70 -3.11 21.64
CA VAL A 90 11.42 -3.24 20.92
C VAL A 90 11.33 -4.63 20.34
N GLU A 91 10.24 -5.34 20.59
CA GLU A 91 10.04 -6.66 20.01
C GLU A 91 9.69 -6.56 18.52
N SER A 92 10.38 -7.35 17.69
CA SER A 92 10.18 -7.43 16.24
C SER A 92 9.11 -8.45 15.80
N GLY A 93 8.67 -9.32 16.72
CA GLY A 93 7.68 -10.39 16.46
C GLY A 93 6.22 -9.98 16.68
N TRP A 94 5.96 -8.68 16.86
CA TRP A 94 4.67 -8.21 17.36
C TRP A 94 3.50 -8.51 16.40
N LYS A 95 3.73 -8.47 15.09
CA LYS A 95 2.73 -8.79 14.06
C LYS A 95 2.11 -10.18 14.26
N HIS A 96 2.93 -11.18 14.56
CA HIS A 96 2.46 -12.54 14.84
C HIS A 96 1.59 -12.60 16.11
N ARG A 97 1.95 -11.84 17.15
CA ARG A 97 1.16 -11.77 18.38
C ARG A 97 -0.23 -11.18 18.15
N GLU A 98 -0.33 -10.14 17.33
CA GLU A 98 -1.64 -9.57 16.97
C GLU A 98 -2.46 -10.48 16.07
N GLU A 99 -1.83 -11.16 15.11
CA GLU A 99 -2.50 -12.17 14.31
C GLU A 99 -3.16 -13.21 15.23
N LEU A 100 -2.43 -13.70 16.24
CA LEU A 100 -2.97 -14.62 17.26
C LEU A 100 -4.10 -14.00 18.10
N LYS A 101 -3.95 -12.76 18.58
CA LYS A 101 -5.02 -12.09 19.35
C LYS A 101 -6.29 -11.93 18.52
N THR A 102 -6.14 -11.52 17.27
CA THR A 102 -7.27 -11.25 16.38
C THR A 102 -7.93 -12.53 15.87
N ALA A 103 -7.20 -13.66 15.78
CA ALA A 103 -7.78 -14.98 15.55
C ALA A 103 -8.62 -15.47 16.74
N SER A 104 -8.27 -15.07 17.97
CA SER A 104 -9.03 -15.43 19.17
C SER A 104 -10.26 -14.56 19.44
N TYR A 105 -10.45 -13.47 18.70
CA TYR A 105 -11.53 -12.52 18.94
C TYR A 105 -12.84 -13.02 18.33
N ASN A 106 -13.71 -13.61 19.16
CA ASN A 106 -15.09 -13.91 18.79
C ASN A 106 -15.88 -12.60 18.65
N PHE A 107 -15.97 -12.09 17.42
CA PHE A 107 -16.80 -10.94 17.12
C PHE A 107 -18.27 -11.26 17.41
N ASP A 108 -18.90 -10.43 18.23
CA ASP A 108 -20.33 -10.52 18.54
C ASP A 108 -21.06 -9.39 17.77
N PRO A 109 -21.75 -9.70 16.66
CA PRO A 109 -22.46 -8.71 15.86
C PRO A 109 -23.49 -7.91 16.66
N SER A 110 -24.01 -8.46 17.76
CA SER A 110 -25.00 -7.78 18.60
C SER A 110 -24.43 -6.58 19.37
N LYS A 111 -23.10 -6.46 19.47
CA LYS A 111 -22.42 -5.34 20.16
C LYS A 111 -22.23 -4.11 19.29
N ILE A 112 -22.57 -4.15 18.00
CA ILE A 112 -22.65 -2.95 17.17
C ILE A 112 -23.82 -2.09 17.68
N LYS A 113 -23.56 -1.22 18.66
CA LYS A 113 -24.57 -0.28 19.16
C LYS A 113 -24.93 0.72 18.06
N ASP A 114 -26.18 0.65 17.61
CA ASP A 114 -26.85 1.44 16.55
C ASP A 114 -26.82 2.98 16.70
N ASN A 115 -26.06 3.56 17.62
CA ASN A 115 -26.10 5.00 17.90
C ASN A 115 -25.60 5.88 16.73
N THR A 116 -24.87 5.32 15.76
CA THR A 116 -24.47 6.02 14.53
C THR A 116 -25.56 5.99 13.44
N ASN A 117 -26.61 5.19 13.61
CA ASN A 117 -27.64 4.98 12.60
C ASN A 117 -28.59 6.19 12.50
N GLU A 118 -28.98 6.85 13.61
CA GLU A 118 -29.97 7.95 13.56
C GLU A 118 -29.53 9.19 12.76
N TYR A 119 -28.32 9.70 12.99
CA TYR A 119 -27.81 10.87 12.25
C TYR A 119 -27.63 10.58 10.75
N TYR A 120 -27.33 9.34 10.39
CA TYR A 120 -27.18 8.92 8.99
C TYR A 120 -28.49 8.55 8.33
N GLN A 121 -29.44 7.96 9.03
CA GLN A 121 -30.80 7.84 8.53
C GLN A 121 -31.38 9.24 8.26
N MET A 122 -31.04 10.25 9.07
CA MET A 122 -31.39 11.64 8.81
C MET A 122 -30.70 12.21 7.56
N LEU A 123 -29.38 12.02 7.38
CA LEU A 123 -28.66 12.48 6.17
C LEU A 123 -29.10 11.73 4.89
N LEU A 124 -29.28 10.42 4.95
CA LEU A 124 -29.78 9.60 3.85
C LEU A 124 -31.21 10.00 3.47
N ARG A 125 -32.09 10.28 4.46
CA ARG A 125 -33.47 10.77 4.19
C ARG A 125 -33.49 12.17 3.60
N THR A 126 -32.57 13.05 3.98
CA THR A 126 -32.51 14.44 3.47
C THR A 126 -31.77 14.56 2.14
N GLN A 127 -30.93 13.58 1.79
CA GLN A 127 -30.11 13.59 0.58
C GLN A 127 -30.53 12.57 -0.47
N GLN A 128 -31.70 11.92 -0.39
CA GLN A 128 -32.18 11.07 -1.49
C GLN A 128 -32.63 11.93 -2.69
N PRO A 129 -31.86 12.03 -3.79
CA PRO A 129 -32.46 12.36 -5.06
C PRO A 129 -33.47 11.27 -5.42
N ARG A 130 -34.52 11.62 -6.17
CA ARG A 130 -35.53 10.70 -6.73
C ARG A 130 -34.95 9.73 -7.78
N PHE A 131 -33.79 9.13 -7.53
CA PHE A 131 -33.31 8.01 -8.32
C PHE A 131 -34.09 6.77 -7.89
N ASN A 132 -34.91 6.26 -8.80
CA ASN A 132 -35.72 5.08 -8.56
C ASN A 132 -34.81 3.85 -8.64
N PHE A 133 -34.11 3.55 -7.54
CA PHE A 133 -33.18 2.41 -7.39
C PHE A 133 -33.87 1.05 -7.38
N THR A 134 -35.20 1.01 -7.56
CA THR A 134 -36.04 -0.19 -7.55
C THR A 134 -35.67 -1.23 -8.63
N SER A 135 -34.77 -0.89 -9.58
CA SER A 135 -34.26 -1.82 -10.60
C SER A 135 -32.91 -2.48 -10.28
N LEU A 136 -32.11 -2.00 -9.30
CA LEU A 136 -30.84 -2.65 -8.93
C LEU A 136 -31.11 -3.81 -7.97
N LYS A 137 -31.49 -4.95 -8.53
CA LYS A 137 -31.95 -6.16 -7.81
C LYS A 137 -30.91 -6.85 -6.92
N ILE A 138 -29.65 -6.41 -6.87
CA ILE A 138 -28.62 -7.05 -6.03
C ILE A 138 -27.76 -5.95 -5.39
N GLN A 139 -28.02 -5.64 -4.12
CA GLN A 139 -27.10 -4.82 -3.32
C GLN A 139 -26.01 -5.74 -2.75
N ARG A 140 -24.80 -5.68 -3.33
CA ARG A 140 -23.59 -6.24 -2.71
C ARG A 140 -23.22 -5.46 -1.45
N ASN A 141 -22.68 -6.15 -0.46
CA ASN A 141 -22.07 -5.59 0.73
C ASN A 141 -20.55 -5.64 0.56
N ILE A 142 -19.93 -4.48 0.30
CA ILE A 142 -18.50 -4.36 0.04
C ILE A 142 -17.80 -3.70 1.22
N SER A 143 -16.74 -4.34 1.73
CA SER A 143 -15.82 -3.74 2.69
C SER A 143 -14.70 -2.99 1.98
N PHE A 144 -14.55 -1.67 2.22
CA PHE A 144 -13.38 -0.94 1.75
C PHE A 144 -12.21 -1.13 2.73
N LEU A 145 -11.15 -1.79 2.25
CA LEU A 145 -9.89 -1.98 2.94
C LEU A 145 -8.93 -0.86 2.54
N HIS A 146 -8.69 0.07 3.46
CA HIS A 146 -7.79 1.19 3.27
C HIS A 146 -6.35 0.78 3.60
N LEU A 147 -5.53 0.55 2.58
CA LEU A 147 -4.10 0.32 2.73
C LEU A 147 -3.34 1.65 2.84
N GLY A 148 -2.46 1.73 3.84
CA GLY A 148 -1.65 2.91 4.10
C GLY A 148 -0.84 3.32 2.87
N LYS A 149 -0.93 4.61 2.53
CA LYS A 149 -0.18 5.28 1.45
C LYS A 149 -0.45 4.79 0.03
N ALA A 150 -1.48 3.98 -0.14
CA ALA A 150 -1.94 3.53 -1.45
C ALA A 150 -3.16 4.35 -1.95
N GLY A 151 -3.31 5.61 -1.54
CA GLY A 151 -4.39 6.49 -2.02
C GLY A 151 -5.77 6.29 -1.37
N GLY A 152 -5.86 5.52 -0.29
CA GLY A 152 -7.17 5.15 0.27
C GLY A 152 -7.96 6.30 0.91
N SER A 153 -7.31 7.34 1.43
CA SER A 153 -8.02 8.57 1.84
C SER A 153 -8.70 9.26 0.66
N SER A 154 -8.02 9.36 -0.49
CA SER A 154 -8.57 9.99 -1.70
C SER A 154 -9.81 9.22 -2.19
N ILE A 155 -9.73 7.89 -2.24
CA ILE A 155 -10.87 7.03 -2.57
C ILE A 155 -11.97 7.16 -1.53
N GLY A 156 -11.62 7.08 -0.24
CA GLY A 156 -12.54 7.11 0.88
C GLY A 156 -13.36 8.40 0.96
N CYS A 157 -12.83 9.54 0.52
CA CYS A 157 -13.58 10.80 0.47
C CYS A 157 -14.78 10.76 -0.50
N HIS A 158 -14.81 9.79 -1.43
CA HIS A 158 -15.86 9.60 -2.43
C HIS A 158 -16.76 8.39 -2.18
N LEU A 159 -16.50 7.66 -1.09
CA LEU A 159 -17.34 6.54 -0.65
C LEU A 159 -18.16 6.99 0.56
N ALA A 160 -19.48 6.82 0.49
CA ALA A 160 -20.40 7.35 1.50
C ALA A 160 -20.07 6.85 2.91
N GLU A 161 -19.78 5.55 3.04
CA GLU A 161 -19.40 4.95 4.31
C GLU A 161 -17.99 5.35 4.77
N SER A 162 -17.00 5.27 3.87
CA SER A 162 -15.60 5.48 4.23
C SER A 162 -15.29 6.93 4.61
N ARG A 163 -15.99 7.88 3.98
CA ARG A 163 -15.83 9.33 4.21
C ARG A 163 -16.00 9.72 5.67
N ARG A 164 -16.78 8.97 6.44
CA ARG A 164 -17.00 9.18 7.88
C ARG A 164 -15.69 9.11 8.65
N TYR A 165 -14.84 8.17 8.26
CA TYR A 165 -13.59 7.85 8.93
C TYR A 165 -12.42 8.69 8.41
N VAL A 166 -12.44 9.05 7.11
CA VAL A 166 -11.37 9.85 6.48
C VAL A 166 -11.67 11.34 6.39
N ARG A 167 -12.74 11.83 7.04
CA ARG A 167 -13.21 13.23 6.96
C ARG A 167 -12.10 14.28 7.17
N LYS A 168 -11.17 14.04 8.09
CA LYS A 168 -10.05 14.96 8.39
C LYS A 168 -9.04 15.09 7.24
N HIS A 169 -9.05 14.13 6.32
CA HIS A 169 -8.16 14.09 5.16
C HIS A 169 -8.84 14.56 3.87
N CYS A 170 -10.16 14.76 3.89
CA CYS A 170 -10.89 15.28 2.75
C CYS A 170 -10.81 16.80 2.68
N ASP A 171 -10.82 17.34 1.45
CA ASP A 171 -10.98 18.76 1.21
C ASP A 171 -12.25 19.28 1.95
N PRO A 172 -12.15 20.32 2.80
CA PRO A 172 -13.31 20.93 3.43
C PRO A 172 -14.41 21.35 2.45
N ALA A 173 -14.07 21.80 1.25
CA ALA A 173 -15.01 22.14 0.19
C ALA A 173 -15.72 20.89 -0.33
N LEU A 174 -14.99 19.78 -0.50
CA LEU A 174 -15.59 18.49 -0.82
C LEU A 174 -16.55 18.10 0.31
N MET A 175 -16.15 18.19 1.58
CA MET A 175 -16.97 17.84 2.76
C MET A 175 -18.32 18.58 2.87
N ARG A 176 -18.45 19.75 2.23
CA ARG A 176 -19.72 20.50 2.15
C ARG A 176 -20.64 19.98 1.03
N ARG A 177 -20.12 19.24 0.06
CA ARG A 177 -20.89 18.65 -1.04
C ARG A 177 -21.45 17.28 -0.65
N PRO A 178 -22.67 16.93 -1.12
CA PRO A 178 -23.17 15.57 -1.03
C PRO A 178 -22.16 14.59 -1.63
N VAL A 179 -22.04 13.39 -1.04
CA VAL A 179 -21.21 12.34 -1.64
C VAL A 179 -21.84 11.94 -2.97
N PRO A 180 -21.08 11.88 -4.08
CA PRO A 180 -21.60 11.32 -5.31
C PRO A 180 -22.14 9.91 -5.05
N MET A 181 -23.43 9.71 -5.34
CA MET A 181 -24.11 8.41 -5.17
C MET A 181 -23.79 7.52 -6.38
N SER A 182 -22.52 7.12 -6.50
CA SER A 182 -22.11 6.12 -7.48
C SER A 182 -22.50 4.72 -7.02
N PRO A 183 -22.70 3.75 -7.93
CA PRO A 183 -22.94 2.36 -7.57
C PRO A 183 -21.91 1.83 -6.57
N LEU A 184 -20.62 2.09 -6.80
CA LEU A 184 -19.56 1.70 -5.88
C LEU A 184 -19.77 2.27 -4.47
N SER A 185 -20.06 3.57 -4.37
CA SER A 185 -20.30 4.24 -3.10
C SER A 185 -21.50 3.66 -2.34
N LEU A 186 -22.52 3.17 -3.06
CA LEU A 186 -23.72 2.54 -2.50
C LEU A 186 -23.51 1.10 -2.03
N HIS A 187 -22.55 0.40 -2.63
CA HIS A 187 -22.21 -0.98 -2.25
C HIS A 187 -21.18 -1.04 -1.12
N VAL A 188 -20.34 -0.01 -0.95
CA VAL A 188 -19.41 0.06 0.18
C VAL A 188 -20.17 0.40 1.46
N ASN A 189 -20.24 -0.56 2.37
CA ASN A 189 -20.99 -0.46 3.63
C ASN A 189 -20.14 -0.69 4.89
N CYS A 190 -18.85 -1.01 4.71
CA CYS A 190 -17.90 -1.15 5.80
C CYS A 190 -16.56 -0.49 5.41
N PHE A 191 -15.85 0.03 6.39
CA PHE A 191 -14.53 0.65 6.21
C PHE A 191 -13.56 0.07 7.22
N ASN A 192 -12.47 -0.50 6.73
CA ASN A 192 -11.40 -1.03 7.54
C ASN A 192 -10.11 -0.27 7.24
N HIS A 193 -9.40 0.15 8.28
CA HIS A 193 -8.08 0.74 8.16
C HIS A 193 -7.29 0.37 9.40
N MET A 194 -6.14 -0.27 9.20
CA MET A 194 -5.24 -0.73 10.26
C MET A 194 -5.94 -1.76 11.17
N SER A 195 -5.79 -1.65 12.49
CA SER A 195 -6.55 -2.45 13.46
C SER A 195 -8.01 -1.99 13.63
N GLY A 196 -8.42 -0.89 12.98
CA GLY A 196 -9.77 -0.35 13.11
C GLY A 196 -10.81 -1.14 12.31
N HIS A 197 -11.91 -1.54 12.95
CA HIS A 197 -13.06 -2.22 12.34
C HIS A 197 -12.69 -3.54 11.63
N GLN A 198 -11.87 -4.39 12.25
CA GLN A 198 -11.49 -5.69 11.68
C GLN A 198 -12.67 -6.60 11.36
N TYR A 199 -13.80 -6.45 12.08
CA TYR A 199 -15.02 -7.18 11.79
C TYR A 199 -15.53 -7.01 10.35
N CYS A 200 -15.15 -5.93 9.64
CA CYS A 200 -15.44 -5.77 8.21
C CYS A 200 -14.87 -6.91 7.35
N LEU A 201 -13.81 -7.59 7.82
CA LEU A 201 -13.20 -8.74 7.15
C LEU A 201 -13.98 -10.03 7.35
N ASP A 202 -14.86 -10.07 8.35
CA ASP A 202 -15.59 -11.26 8.80
C ASP A 202 -17.06 -11.24 8.35
N ILE A 203 -17.65 -10.05 8.14
CA ILE A 203 -19.08 -9.91 7.82
C ILE A 203 -19.40 -9.84 6.32
N ASN A 204 -18.40 -9.62 5.47
CA ASN A 204 -18.57 -9.40 4.03
C ASN A 204 -17.66 -10.35 3.24
N ASP A 205 -18.16 -10.84 2.11
CA ASP A 205 -17.39 -11.68 1.17
C ASP A 205 -16.83 -10.88 -0.02
N SER A 206 -17.22 -9.62 -0.16
CA SER A 206 -16.75 -8.70 -1.21
C SER A 206 -15.92 -7.57 -0.62
N PHE A 207 -14.80 -7.26 -1.26
CA PHE A 207 -13.82 -6.29 -0.77
C PHE A 207 -13.44 -5.29 -1.86
N LEU A 208 -13.32 -4.02 -1.49
CA LEU A 208 -12.65 -3.00 -2.28
C LEU A 208 -11.30 -2.74 -1.64
N VAL A 209 -10.23 -2.83 -2.41
CA VAL A 209 -8.86 -2.71 -1.90
C VAL A 209 -8.15 -1.62 -2.70
N ASN A 210 -7.62 -0.60 -2.03
CA ASN A 210 -6.76 0.35 -2.72
C ASN A 210 -5.33 -0.20 -2.82
N ALA A 211 -4.76 -0.15 -4.01
CA ALA A 211 -3.41 -0.59 -4.29
C ALA A 211 -2.59 0.56 -4.89
N ARG A 212 -1.28 0.43 -4.83
CA ARG A 212 -0.26 1.34 -5.35
C ARG A 212 1.00 0.54 -5.62
N HIS A 213 1.74 0.93 -6.63
CA HIS A 213 3.06 0.42 -6.93
C HIS A 213 3.90 0.32 -5.63
N PRO A 214 4.45 -0.85 -5.26
CA PRO A 214 5.06 -1.06 -3.94
C PRO A 214 6.20 -0.08 -3.62
N ILE A 215 7.01 0.27 -4.62
CA ILE A 215 8.10 1.25 -4.46
C ILE A 215 7.55 2.64 -4.14
N ASP A 216 6.55 3.09 -4.89
CA ASP A 216 5.92 4.40 -4.71
C ASP A 216 5.15 4.49 -3.39
N ARG A 217 4.59 3.35 -2.93
CA ARG A 217 3.95 3.24 -1.62
C ARG A 217 4.96 3.49 -0.50
N ILE A 218 6.13 2.85 -0.56
CA ILE A 218 7.19 3.03 0.43
C ILE A 218 7.81 4.42 0.36
N ALA A 219 8.05 4.96 -0.83
CA ALA A 219 8.49 6.34 -1.01
C ALA A 219 7.50 7.34 -0.39
N SER A 220 6.21 7.16 -0.67
CA SER A 220 5.14 7.98 -0.11
C SER A 220 4.98 7.82 1.40
N TRP A 221 5.24 6.63 1.93
CA TRP A 221 5.28 6.36 3.36
C TRP A 221 6.43 7.10 4.04
N TYR A 222 7.64 6.94 3.50
CA TYR A 222 8.84 7.59 4.01
C TYR A 222 8.65 9.10 4.13
N LEU A 223 8.22 9.76 3.04
CA LEU A 223 7.98 11.21 3.09
C LEU A 223 6.92 11.59 4.11
N TYR A 224 5.83 10.85 4.18
CA TYR A 224 4.72 11.23 5.04
C TYR A 224 5.07 11.16 6.52
N GLU A 225 5.80 10.11 6.90
CA GLU A 225 6.15 9.81 8.30
C GLU A 225 7.48 10.46 8.72
N HIS A 226 8.20 11.08 7.79
CA HIS A 226 9.43 11.78 8.11
C HIS A 226 9.18 12.82 9.23
N PRO A 227 9.94 12.81 10.35
CA PRO A 227 9.71 13.69 11.50
C PRO A 227 9.64 15.17 11.13
N LEU A 228 10.51 15.62 10.21
CA LEU A 228 10.49 16.99 9.72
C LEU A 228 9.21 17.36 8.95
N ASN A 229 8.55 16.40 8.30
CA ASN A 229 7.27 16.61 7.63
C ASN A 229 6.09 16.47 8.59
N HIS A 230 6.30 15.87 9.75
CA HIS A 230 5.25 15.59 10.71
C HIS A 230 4.57 16.87 11.19
N GLN A 231 5.32 17.93 11.49
CA GLN A 231 4.78 19.23 11.92
C GLN A 231 3.89 19.88 10.86
N VAL A 232 4.22 19.68 9.59
CA VAL A 232 3.45 20.20 8.46
C VAL A 232 2.15 19.41 8.28
N ASN A 233 2.18 18.11 8.54
CA ASN A 233 1.04 17.22 8.43
C ASN A 233 0.12 17.27 9.66
N TYR A 234 0.68 17.46 10.84
CA TYR A 234 0.03 17.39 12.15
C TYR A 234 0.68 18.35 13.14
N ALA A 235 -0.08 19.35 13.62
CA ALA A 235 0.44 20.34 14.55
C ALA A 235 0.68 19.81 15.98
N GLU A 236 0.04 18.71 16.38
CA GLU A 236 -0.07 18.30 17.80
C GLU A 236 0.28 16.82 18.06
N ARG A 237 0.97 16.15 17.14
CA ARG A 237 1.10 14.69 17.21
C ARG A 237 2.47 14.29 17.77
N ASP A 238 2.46 13.39 18.76
CA ASP A 238 3.66 12.82 19.35
C ASP A 238 4.49 12.11 18.28
N TYR A 239 5.82 12.18 18.38
CA TYR A 239 6.72 11.44 17.49
C TYR A 239 6.78 9.96 17.88
N HIS A 240 6.71 9.09 16.88
CA HIS A 240 6.84 7.67 17.11
C HIS A 240 8.30 7.27 17.32
N CYS A 241 8.55 6.46 18.34
CA CYS A 241 9.90 6.00 18.64
C CYS A 241 10.59 5.36 17.41
N GLY A 242 9.88 4.50 16.69
CA GLY A 242 10.47 3.83 15.53
C GLY A 242 10.69 4.74 14.33
N ASP A 243 9.93 5.84 14.18
CA ASP A 243 10.27 6.87 13.20
C ASP A 243 11.57 7.56 13.59
N LEU A 244 11.68 8.02 14.83
CA LEU A 244 12.89 8.70 15.28
C LEU A 244 14.14 7.82 15.09
N MET A 245 14.06 6.53 15.42
CA MET A 245 15.17 5.59 15.20
C MET A 245 15.48 5.39 13.71
N LEU A 246 14.46 5.23 12.85
CA LEU A 246 14.69 5.03 11.42
C LEU A 246 15.26 6.27 10.75
N PHE A 247 14.65 7.44 10.96
CA PHE A 247 14.97 8.67 10.24
C PHE A 247 16.24 9.35 10.79
N SER A 248 16.63 9.07 12.05
CA SER A 248 17.97 9.46 12.55
C SER A 248 19.10 8.71 11.86
N CYS A 249 18.89 7.43 11.52
CA CYS A 249 19.85 6.67 10.73
C CYS A 249 19.84 7.10 9.24
N TYR A 250 18.67 7.44 8.70
CA TYR A 250 18.47 7.68 7.27
C TYR A 250 17.65 8.94 7.00
N PRO A 251 18.30 10.12 6.92
CA PRO A 251 17.64 11.40 6.73
C PRO A 251 17.07 11.63 5.33
N THR A 252 17.50 10.84 4.34
CA THR A 252 16.96 10.89 2.98
C THR A 252 16.44 9.52 2.57
N PHE A 253 15.49 9.51 1.62
CA PHE A 253 14.95 8.27 1.09
C PHE A 253 16.05 7.42 0.44
N ASP A 254 16.95 8.06 -0.33
CA ASP A 254 18.10 7.37 -0.93
C ASP A 254 19.02 6.76 0.14
N ALA A 255 19.31 7.45 1.24
CA ALA A 255 20.14 6.89 2.31
C ALA A 255 19.50 5.63 2.91
N LEU A 256 18.17 5.62 3.10
CA LEU A 256 17.44 4.45 3.59
C LEU A 256 17.62 3.26 2.63
N VAL A 257 17.40 3.47 1.33
CA VAL A 257 17.37 2.37 0.37
C VAL A 257 18.76 1.96 -0.11
N SER A 258 19.67 2.91 -0.28
CA SER A 258 21.05 2.66 -0.74
C SER A 258 21.95 2.12 0.36
N ASN A 259 21.80 2.60 1.61
CA ASN A 259 22.67 2.20 2.72
C ASN A 259 21.97 1.28 3.72
N GLY A 260 20.73 1.59 4.10
CA GLY A 260 20.02 0.84 5.13
C GLY A 260 19.53 -0.54 4.69
N LEU A 261 19.15 -0.65 3.42
CA LEU A 261 18.74 -1.91 2.80
C LEU A 261 19.87 -2.57 2.00
N ALA A 262 21.12 -2.10 2.15
CA ALA A 262 22.26 -2.71 1.49
C ALA A 262 22.50 -4.14 2.02
N GLY A 263 22.79 -5.06 1.10
CA GLY A 263 23.12 -6.45 1.43
C GLY A 263 21.91 -7.35 1.65
N SER A 264 22.09 -8.38 2.49
CA SER A 264 21.04 -9.34 2.86
C SER A 264 20.30 -8.87 4.12
N PRO A 265 19.03 -9.27 4.32
CA PRO A 265 18.31 -9.01 5.55
C PRO A 265 19.11 -9.53 6.76
N PRO A 266 19.16 -8.80 7.88
CA PRO A 266 19.80 -9.28 9.10
C PRO A 266 19.19 -10.62 9.55
N PRO A 267 20.02 -11.58 10.01
CA PRO A 267 19.52 -12.85 10.50
C PRO A 267 18.60 -12.64 11.70
N ASN A 268 17.56 -13.47 11.80
CA ASN A 268 16.61 -13.47 12.92
C ASN A 268 15.90 -12.13 13.15
N LEU A 269 15.68 -11.34 12.09
CA LEU A 269 15.02 -10.02 12.15
C LEU A 269 13.66 -10.04 12.86
N LYS A 270 12.97 -11.19 12.87
CA LYS A 270 11.68 -11.38 13.55
C LYS A 270 11.81 -11.71 15.04
N GLU A 271 12.93 -12.26 15.47
CA GLU A 271 13.14 -12.77 16.83
C GLU A 271 14.02 -11.84 17.67
N GLN A 272 14.88 -11.04 17.03
CA GLN A 272 15.81 -10.16 17.72
C GLN A 272 15.16 -8.83 18.07
N PRO A 273 15.09 -8.47 19.36
CA PRO A 273 14.59 -7.16 19.74
C PRO A 273 15.52 -6.06 19.21
N LEU A 274 14.94 -4.94 18.80
CA LEU A 274 15.69 -3.78 18.31
C LEU A 274 16.00 -2.83 19.45
N ARG A 275 17.27 -2.44 19.54
CA ARG A 275 17.73 -1.44 20.52
C ARG A 275 17.25 -0.05 20.11
N MET A 276 16.72 0.69 21.06
CA MET A 276 16.29 2.09 20.89
C MET A 276 17.23 3.01 21.66
N GLN A 277 18.07 3.75 20.93
CA GLN A 277 19.03 4.71 21.47
C GLN A 277 19.45 5.69 20.37
N SER A 278 20.01 6.83 20.75
CA SER A 278 20.45 7.86 19.80
C SER A 278 21.72 7.53 19.01
N ASN A 279 22.56 6.63 19.52
CA ASN A 279 23.87 6.27 18.94
C ASN A 279 23.87 4.84 18.38
N LEU A 280 22.93 4.55 17.48
CA LEU A 280 22.88 3.25 16.81
C LEU A 280 24.13 3.05 15.94
N THR A 281 24.69 1.84 16.00
CA THR A 281 25.72 1.40 15.06
C THR A 281 25.12 1.19 13.67
N GLN A 282 25.95 1.18 12.62
CA GLN A 282 25.50 0.92 11.25
C GLN A 282 24.68 -0.37 11.13
N SER A 283 25.10 -1.44 11.81
CA SER A 283 24.39 -2.73 11.80
C SER A 283 23.00 -2.62 12.45
N GLN A 284 22.87 -1.84 13.51
CA GLN A 284 21.58 -1.62 14.17
C GLN A 284 20.68 -0.73 13.31
N CYS A 285 21.22 0.31 12.69
CA CYS A 285 20.50 1.10 11.69
C CYS A 285 19.99 0.22 10.54
N ALA A 286 20.78 -0.74 10.05
CA ALA A 286 20.33 -1.66 9.00
C ALA A 286 19.18 -2.56 9.50
N GLN A 287 19.24 -3.05 10.74
CA GLN A 287 18.12 -3.81 11.34
C GLN A 287 16.84 -2.99 11.39
N TRP A 288 16.91 -1.72 11.82
CA TRP A 288 15.77 -0.81 11.80
C TRP A 288 15.22 -0.58 10.38
N ALA A 289 16.09 -0.37 9.39
CA ALA A 289 15.67 -0.19 8.00
C ALA A 289 14.90 -1.40 7.46
N TRP A 290 15.49 -2.59 7.56
CA TRP A 290 14.86 -3.82 7.09
C TRP A 290 13.55 -4.11 7.81
N ALA A 291 13.53 -4.01 9.14
CA ALA A 291 12.32 -4.31 9.91
C ALA A 291 11.20 -3.29 9.66
N ALA A 292 11.53 -2.00 9.51
CA ALA A 292 10.53 -0.97 9.25
C ALA A 292 9.94 -1.11 7.84
N VAL A 293 10.78 -1.30 6.82
CA VAL A 293 10.35 -1.42 5.40
C VAL A 293 9.51 -2.68 5.20
N GLN A 294 9.84 -3.79 5.86
CA GLN A 294 9.06 -5.04 5.79
C GLN A 294 7.82 -5.06 6.70
N GLY A 295 7.61 -4.00 7.50
CA GLY A 295 6.49 -3.92 8.45
C GLY A 295 6.58 -4.93 9.60
N HIS A 296 7.79 -5.30 10.02
CA HIS A 296 8.02 -6.18 11.17
C HIS A 296 8.00 -5.42 12.50
N ILE A 297 8.31 -4.12 12.47
CA ILE A 297 8.20 -3.24 13.63
C ILE A 297 7.17 -2.14 13.40
N PRO A 298 6.53 -1.66 14.48
CA PRO A 298 5.60 -0.54 14.40
C PRO A 298 6.36 0.78 14.42
N SER A 299 7.17 1.07 13.38
CA SER A 299 7.75 2.40 13.23
C SER A 299 6.65 3.45 13.14
N THR A 300 5.66 3.16 12.28
CA THR A 300 4.37 3.86 12.17
C THR A 300 3.24 2.89 11.82
N TYR A 301 2.02 3.40 11.91
CA TYR A 301 0.84 2.70 11.47
C TYR A 301 0.84 2.38 9.96
N HIS A 302 1.28 3.30 9.09
CA HIS A 302 0.96 3.20 7.66
C HIS A 302 1.75 2.14 6.90
N ASN A 303 2.97 1.79 7.33
CA ASN A 303 3.71 0.68 6.73
C ASN A 303 3.62 -0.62 7.53
N PHE A 304 3.32 -0.55 8.83
CA PHE A 304 3.11 -1.75 9.63
C PHE A 304 1.93 -2.59 9.10
N TYR A 305 0.79 -1.93 8.84
CA TYR A 305 -0.36 -2.56 8.18
C TYR A 305 -0.17 -2.53 6.64
N ASN A 306 0.80 -3.30 6.14
CA ASN A 306 1.12 -3.44 4.71
C ASN A 306 0.20 -4.44 3.98
N TYR A 307 0.48 -4.71 2.70
CA TYR A 307 -0.30 -5.66 1.91
C TYR A 307 -0.38 -7.05 2.56
N ASP A 308 0.74 -7.54 3.09
CA ASP A 308 0.82 -8.86 3.72
C ASP A 308 -0.16 -8.98 4.90
N TRP A 309 -0.30 -7.93 5.72
CA TRP A 309 -1.29 -7.90 6.80
C TRP A 309 -2.73 -8.14 6.33
N TYR A 310 -3.21 -7.36 5.34
CA TYR A 310 -4.61 -7.49 4.89
C TYR A 310 -4.86 -8.74 4.08
N THR A 311 -3.90 -9.13 3.24
CA THR A 311 -4.07 -10.26 2.32
C THR A 311 -4.04 -11.61 3.04
N HIS A 312 -3.42 -11.70 4.20
CA HIS A 312 -3.45 -12.91 5.03
C HIS A 312 -4.90 -13.38 5.28
N ARG A 313 -5.78 -12.43 5.62
CA ARG A 313 -7.22 -12.70 5.85
C ARG A 313 -8.06 -12.74 4.57
N LEU A 314 -7.65 -12.06 3.51
CA LEU A 314 -8.37 -12.12 2.23
C LEU A 314 -8.18 -13.45 1.51
N PHE A 315 -7.00 -14.04 1.62
CA PHE A 315 -6.65 -15.25 0.88
C PHE A 315 -6.56 -16.49 1.76
N ASN A 316 -6.94 -16.38 3.04
CA ASN A 316 -6.80 -17.43 4.04
C ASN A 316 -5.40 -18.05 3.98
N MET A 317 -4.36 -17.21 4.02
CA MET A 317 -2.97 -17.67 3.91
C MET A 317 -2.46 -18.33 5.20
N GLU A 318 -3.35 -18.65 6.14
CA GLU A 318 -3.00 -19.47 7.29
C GLU A 318 -2.49 -20.84 6.82
N GLU A 319 -1.52 -21.33 7.57
CA GLU A 319 -0.39 -22.14 7.14
C GLU A 319 -0.76 -23.33 6.24
N GLU A 320 0.16 -23.65 5.30
CA GLU A 320 0.07 -24.72 4.29
C GLU A 320 -0.33 -26.11 4.81
N ASP A 321 -0.38 -26.30 6.14
CA ASP A 321 -0.73 -27.54 6.82
C ASP A 321 -2.21 -27.67 7.20
N ASP A 322 -3.04 -26.62 7.08
CA ASP A 322 -4.46 -26.77 7.39
C ASP A 322 -5.27 -27.24 6.16
N SER A 323 -5.58 -28.54 6.15
CA SER A 323 -6.40 -29.16 5.10
C SER A 323 -7.78 -28.51 4.93
N ASP A 324 -8.26 -27.79 5.93
CA ASP A 324 -9.58 -27.15 5.92
C ASP A 324 -9.59 -25.82 5.15
N ALA A 325 -8.43 -25.19 4.93
CA ALA A 325 -8.30 -23.93 4.19
C ALA A 325 -8.78 -24.03 2.72
N LYS A 326 -8.80 -25.23 2.15
CA LYS A 326 -9.31 -25.48 0.78
C LYS A 326 -10.83 -25.34 0.63
N THR A 327 -11.58 -25.24 1.74
CA THR A 327 -13.04 -25.24 1.70
C THR A 327 -13.67 -23.85 1.85
N ALA A 328 -12.89 -22.85 2.23
CA ALA A 328 -13.42 -21.50 2.38
C ALA A 328 -13.85 -20.93 1.01
N PRO A 329 -15.01 -20.27 0.92
CA PRO A 329 -15.47 -19.67 -0.31
C PRO A 329 -14.50 -18.60 -0.79
N SER A 330 -14.29 -18.53 -2.11
CA SER A 330 -13.49 -17.47 -2.72
C SER A 330 -14.13 -16.11 -2.43
N LYS A 331 -13.34 -15.17 -1.91
CA LYS A 331 -13.76 -13.78 -1.69
C LYS A 331 -13.74 -13.01 -3.02
N GLU A 332 -14.68 -12.10 -3.21
CA GLU A 332 -14.74 -11.19 -4.37
C GLU A 332 -13.87 -9.95 -4.07
N ILE A 333 -12.86 -9.68 -4.89
CA ILE A 333 -11.92 -8.58 -4.63
C ILE A 333 -11.98 -7.59 -5.80
N PHE A 334 -12.29 -6.34 -5.49
CA PHE A 334 -12.14 -5.19 -6.37
C PHE A 334 -10.86 -4.43 -5.98
N VAL A 335 -10.08 -3.99 -6.96
CA VAL A 335 -8.86 -3.20 -6.74
C VAL A 335 -8.95 -1.87 -7.45
N ILE A 336 -8.57 -0.79 -6.75
CA ILE A 336 -8.30 0.51 -7.35
C ILE A 336 -6.81 0.81 -7.17
N ARG A 337 -6.06 0.84 -8.28
CA ARG A 337 -4.66 1.21 -8.33
C ARG A 337 -4.53 2.73 -8.26
N ALA A 338 -3.58 3.24 -7.49
CA ALA A 338 -3.36 4.67 -7.34
C ALA A 338 -2.95 5.33 -8.66
N GLU A 339 -2.20 4.60 -9.49
CA GLU A 339 -1.70 5.00 -10.81
C GLU A 339 -2.84 5.07 -11.84
N HIS A 340 -3.84 4.21 -11.69
CA HIS A 340 -4.94 4.02 -12.66
C HIS A 340 -6.31 4.29 -12.04
N MET A 341 -6.35 5.15 -11.02
CA MET A 341 -7.49 5.30 -10.10
C MET A 341 -8.80 5.64 -10.81
N VAL A 342 -8.73 6.53 -11.80
CA VAL A 342 -9.84 6.96 -12.66
C VAL A 342 -10.42 5.80 -13.45
N HIS A 343 -9.54 5.02 -14.07
CA HIS A 343 -9.92 3.89 -14.93
C HIS A 343 -10.59 2.80 -14.09
N ASP A 344 -9.93 2.39 -13.01
CA ASP A 344 -10.39 1.31 -12.14
C ASP A 344 -11.75 1.66 -11.49
N TRP A 345 -11.92 2.91 -11.04
CA TRP A 345 -13.20 3.37 -10.51
C TRP A 345 -14.34 3.30 -11.52
N LYS A 346 -14.11 3.74 -12.77
CA LYS A 346 -15.12 3.66 -13.83
C LYS A 346 -15.48 2.20 -14.12
N THR A 347 -14.47 1.34 -14.26
CA THR A 347 -14.65 -0.09 -14.50
C THR A 347 -15.48 -0.75 -13.40
N ILE A 348 -15.17 -0.47 -12.13
CA ILE A 348 -15.94 -1.01 -10.99
C ILE A 348 -17.38 -0.50 -10.99
N ASN A 349 -17.62 0.79 -11.20
CA ASN A 349 -18.99 1.31 -11.23
C ASN A 349 -19.83 0.68 -12.34
N ARG A 350 -19.23 0.41 -13.51
CA ARG A 350 -19.88 -0.33 -14.60
C ARG A 350 -20.22 -1.77 -14.19
N LEU A 351 -19.29 -2.48 -13.56
CA LEU A 351 -19.52 -3.84 -13.04
C LEU A 351 -20.63 -3.90 -11.98
N LEU A 352 -20.82 -2.80 -11.25
CA LEU A 352 -21.88 -2.64 -10.26
C LEU A 352 -23.19 -2.07 -10.85
N GLY A 353 -23.34 -2.09 -12.18
CA GLY A 353 -24.58 -1.73 -12.86
C GLY A 353 -24.77 -0.23 -13.13
N GLY A 354 -23.71 0.57 -12.99
CA GLY A 354 -23.73 1.97 -13.37
C GLY A 354 -23.63 2.17 -14.89
N PRO A 355 -24.32 3.18 -15.47
CA PRO A 355 -24.08 3.59 -16.85
C PRO A 355 -22.64 4.07 -17.12
N ASP A 356 -22.13 3.73 -18.31
CA ASP A 356 -20.79 4.08 -18.79
C ASP A 356 -20.49 5.59 -18.81
N THR A 357 -21.53 6.41 -18.99
CA THR A 357 -21.39 7.85 -19.26
C THR A 357 -21.67 8.75 -18.07
N GLN A 358 -22.26 8.23 -16.97
CA GLN A 358 -22.79 9.09 -15.90
C GLN A 358 -21.85 9.24 -14.70
N TYR A 359 -20.96 8.27 -14.47
CA TYR A 359 -20.03 8.31 -13.35
C TYR A 359 -18.64 8.69 -13.83
N SER A 360 -18.55 9.88 -14.43
CA SER A 360 -17.25 10.52 -14.61
C SER A 360 -16.60 10.63 -13.23
N TRP A 361 -15.38 10.14 -13.13
CA TRP A 361 -14.48 10.44 -12.02
C TRP A 361 -14.61 11.92 -11.67
N PRO A 362 -14.95 12.29 -10.43
CA PRO A 362 -15.06 13.68 -10.04
C PRO A 362 -13.78 14.39 -10.47
N GLU A 363 -13.88 15.47 -11.27
CA GLU A 363 -12.69 16.23 -11.71
C GLU A 363 -11.83 16.66 -10.52
N SER A 364 -12.46 16.82 -9.34
CA SER A 364 -11.80 17.06 -8.06
C SER A 364 -10.80 15.98 -7.64
N LEU A 365 -10.96 14.73 -8.08
CA LEU A 365 -10.04 13.65 -7.75
C LEU A 365 -8.84 13.54 -8.72
N GLY A 366 -8.93 14.15 -9.91
CA GLY A 366 -7.79 14.24 -10.84
C GLY A 366 -6.78 15.31 -10.43
N THR A 367 -7.17 16.21 -9.51
CA THR A 367 -6.24 17.16 -8.90
C THR A 367 -5.71 16.58 -7.59
N PRO A 368 -4.40 16.67 -7.33
CA PRO A 368 -3.78 16.50 -6.01
C PRO A 368 -4.46 17.37 -4.93
N GLN A 369 -5.60 16.93 -4.40
CA GLN A 369 -6.34 17.63 -3.35
C GLN A 369 -5.88 17.23 -1.95
N ASN A 370 -4.98 16.25 -1.88
CA ASN A 370 -4.40 15.83 -0.61
C ASN A 370 -3.52 16.98 -0.12
N SER A 371 -3.84 17.51 1.07
CA SER A 371 -3.16 18.66 1.66
C SER A 371 -1.64 18.48 1.74
N ALA A 372 -1.14 17.23 1.82
CA ALA A 372 0.30 16.93 1.82
C ALA A 372 1.02 17.33 0.52
N GLN A 373 0.37 17.24 -0.65
CA GLN A 373 0.98 17.62 -1.94
C GLN A 373 0.95 19.14 -2.17
N GLN A 374 0.06 19.85 -1.48
CA GLN A 374 -0.05 21.31 -1.55
C GLN A 374 0.84 22.02 -0.53
N LYS A 375 1.30 21.29 0.49
CA LYS A 375 2.18 21.82 1.52
C LYS A 375 3.63 21.69 1.07
N VAL A 376 4.41 22.74 1.33
CA VAL A 376 5.86 22.67 1.19
C VAL A 376 6.38 21.79 2.33
N LEU A 377 6.87 20.61 1.98
CA LEU A 377 7.44 19.67 2.92
C LEU A 377 8.95 19.94 3.07
N PRO A 378 9.48 20.00 4.31
CA PRO A 378 10.92 20.09 4.55
C PRO A 378 11.72 18.98 3.87
N VAL A 379 11.16 17.76 3.83
CA VAL A 379 11.70 16.64 3.06
C VAL A 379 10.72 16.31 1.95
N SER A 380 11.10 16.53 0.70
CA SER A 380 10.20 16.37 -0.46
C SER A 380 10.71 15.40 -1.51
N THR A 381 11.99 15.04 -1.49
CA THR A 381 12.62 14.20 -2.50
C THR A 381 12.49 12.71 -2.15
N THR A 382 11.94 11.94 -3.08
CA THR A 382 11.96 10.47 -3.08
C THR A 382 12.90 9.91 -4.14
N ASN A 383 13.79 10.74 -4.66
CA ASN A 383 14.81 10.30 -5.59
C ASN A 383 15.71 9.30 -4.87
N ALA A 384 15.99 8.20 -5.55
CA ALA A 384 16.93 7.18 -5.11
C ALA A 384 17.79 6.76 -6.29
N SER A 385 19.02 6.34 -5.99
CA SER A 385 19.89 5.74 -6.99
C SER A 385 19.28 4.42 -7.52
N SER A 386 19.66 4.00 -8.72
CA SER A 386 19.26 2.71 -9.27
C SER A 386 19.67 1.54 -8.34
N PHE A 387 20.82 1.67 -7.69
CA PHE A 387 21.30 0.72 -6.69
C PHE A 387 20.38 0.68 -5.45
N GLY A 388 19.98 1.83 -4.94
CA GLY A 388 19.03 1.95 -3.85
C GLY A 388 17.67 1.34 -4.18
N ILE A 389 17.15 1.59 -5.39
CA ILE A 389 15.90 0.98 -5.86
C ILE A 389 16.01 -0.54 -5.93
N GLN A 390 17.12 -1.10 -6.43
CA GLN A 390 17.33 -2.55 -6.44
C GLN A 390 17.35 -3.14 -5.02
N ASN A 391 17.98 -2.47 -4.06
CA ASN A 391 17.93 -2.89 -2.65
C ASN A 391 16.50 -2.88 -2.12
N LEU A 392 15.72 -1.84 -2.45
CA LEU A 392 14.33 -1.73 -2.03
C LEU A 392 13.45 -2.82 -2.67
N CYS A 393 13.61 -3.11 -3.96
CA CYS A 393 12.89 -4.20 -4.63
C CYS A 393 13.10 -5.54 -3.90
N ARG A 394 14.36 -5.85 -3.55
CA ARG A 394 14.70 -7.05 -2.78
C ARG A 394 14.07 -7.04 -1.38
N ALA A 395 14.13 -5.90 -0.69
CA ALA A 395 13.53 -5.77 0.64
C ALA A 395 12.01 -5.94 0.62
N LEU A 396 11.35 -5.48 -0.44
CA LEU A 396 9.92 -5.58 -0.67
C LEU A 396 9.49 -6.82 -1.44
N CYS A 397 10.38 -7.79 -1.66
CA CYS A 397 10.10 -8.96 -2.49
C CYS A 397 8.77 -9.66 -2.11
N LEU A 398 8.54 -9.94 -0.83
CA LEU A 398 7.28 -10.53 -0.36
C LEU A 398 6.08 -9.61 -0.59
N GLU A 399 6.26 -8.31 -0.41
CA GLU A 399 5.20 -7.32 -0.63
C GLU A 399 4.82 -7.22 -2.11
N ILE A 400 5.80 -7.26 -3.00
CA ILE A 400 5.61 -7.28 -4.45
C ILE A 400 4.85 -8.55 -4.86
N LEU A 401 5.17 -9.72 -4.31
CA LEU A 401 4.40 -10.94 -4.57
C LEU A 401 2.95 -10.81 -4.16
N THR A 402 2.71 -10.22 -2.98
CA THR A 402 1.36 -9.97 -2.49
C THR A 402 0.60 -8.98 -3.36
N TYR A 403 1.26 -7.91 -3.82
CA TYR A 403 0.70 -6.96 -4.78
C TYR A 403 0.30 -7.64 -6.09
N LYS A 404 1.19 -8.45 -6.68
CA LYS A 404 0.91 -9.21 -7.91
C LYS A 404 -0.30 -10.13 -7.76
N ARG A 405 -0.36 -10.86 -6.63
CA ARG A 405 -1.50 -11.73 -6.31
C ARG A 405 -2.79 -10.93 -6.15
N LEU A 406 -2.74 -9.80 -5.44
CA LEU A 406 -3.90 -8.93 -5.25
C LEU A 406 -4.45 -8.44 -6.61
N LEU A 407 -3.58 -8.05 -7.54
CA LEU A 407 -4.00 -7.65 -8.88
C LEU A 407 -4.57 -8.81 -9.70
N SER A 408 -3.97 -10.01 -9.62
CA SER A 408 -4.44 -11.16 -10.41
C SER A 408 -5.78 -11.72 -9.95
N GLU A 409 -6.13 -11.53 -8.68
CA GLU A 409 -7.40 -11.97 -8.09
C GLU A 409 -8.50 -10.89 -8.21
N ALA A 410 -8.16 -9.70 -8.72
CA ALA A 410 -9.09 -8.59 -8.79
C ALA A 410 -10.11 -8.79 -9.93
N VAL A 411 -11.40 -8.82 -9.59
CA VAL A 411 -12.49 -9.08 -10.56
C VAL A 411 -12.68 -7.95 -11.58
N ASN A 412 -12.17 -6.76 -11.29
CA ASN A 412 -12.27 -5.60 -12.17
C ASN A 412 -11.05 -5.35 -13.05
N LEU A 413 -9.98 -6.14 -12.93
CA LEU A 413 -8.78 -5.98 -13.73
C LEU A 413 -8.73 -7.04 -14.81
N GLY A 414 -8.74 -6.63 -16.08
CA GLY A 414 -8.57 -7.55 -17.20
C GLY A 414 -7.11 -7.98 -17.36
N ALA A 415 -6.87 -8.92 -18.28
CA ALA A 415 -5.51 -9.36 -18.61
C ALA A 415 -4.61 -8.19 -19.09
N ALA A 416 -5.18 -7.22 -19.80
CA ALA A 416 -4.46 -6.03 -20.25
C ALA A 416 -4.07 -5.11 -19.08
N ASP A 417 -4.98 -4.87 -18.12
CA ASP A 417 -4.71 -4.05 -16.95
C ASP A 417 -3.65 -4.68 -16.04
N LEU A 418 -3.78 -5.99 -15.81
CA LEU A 418 -2.79 -6.76 -15.05
C LEU A 418 -1.44 -6.68 -15.74
N LYS A 419 -1.38 -6.94 -17.05
CA LYS A 419 -0.14 -6.88 -17.82
C LYS A 419 0.51 -5.49 -17.72
N LEU A 420 -0.26 -4.42 -17.89
CA LEU A 420 0.23 -3.04 -17.78
C LEU A 420 0.90 -2.80 -16.42
N SER A 421 0.24 -3.15 -15.31
CA SER A 421 0.83 -2.96 -13.97
C SER A 421 2.05 -3.85 -13.70
N LEU A 422 2.13 -5.03 -14.32
CA LEU A 422 3.31 -5.88 -14.21
C LEU A 422 4.48 -5.39 -15.08
N GLU A 423 4.20 -4.75 -16.22
CA GLU A 423 5.20 -4.08 -17.04
C GLU A 423 5.76 -2.85 -16.32
N GLU A 424 4.89 -1.99 -15.77
CA GLU A 424 5.28 -0.83 -14.93
C GLU A 424 6.15 -1.27 -13.74
N LEU A 425 5.77 -2.37 -13.07
CA LEU A 425 6.58 -2.96 -12.00
C LEU A 425 7.92 -3.50 -12.53
N GLY A 426 7.94 -4.13 -13.70
CA GLY A 426 9.14 -4.71 -14.30
C GLY A 426 10.16 -3.67 -14.78
N GLU A 427 9.72 -2.46 -15.10
CA GLU A 427 10.61 -1.33 -15.40
C GLU A 427 11.44 -0.90 -14.18
N VAL A 428 10.89 -1.05 -12.97
CA VAL A 428 11.54 -0.62 -11.71
C VAL A 428 12.20 -1.79 -10.97
N CYS A 429 11.53 -2.93 -10.89
CA CYS A 429 11.95 -4.15 -10.19
C CYS A 429 11.89 -5.38 -11.13
N PRO A 430 12.81 -5.48 -12.11
CA PRO A 430 12.74 -6.50 -13.15
C PRO A 430 12.80 -7.93 -12.60
N ASP A 431 13.65 -8.18 -11.60
CA ASP A 431 13.84 -9.52 -11.02
C ASP A 431 12.57 -9.98 -10.27
N GLU A 432 11.97 -9.11 -9.46
CA GLU A 432 10.75 -9.39 -8.69
C GLU A 432 9.48 -9.46 -9.57
N ALA A 433 9.46 -8.72 -10.68
CA ALA A 433 8.39 -8.76 -11.66
C ALA A 433 8.36 -10.08 -12.44
N ALA A 434 9.52 -10.57 -12.91
CA ALA A 434 9.62 -11.70 -13.83
C ALA A 434 9.05 -12.98 -13.22
N PHE A 435 9.74 -13.62 -12.26
CA PHE A 435 9.26 -14.86 -11.62
C PHE A 435 9.95 -15.04 -10.28
N VAL A 436 9.26 -14.62 -9.23
CA VAL A 436 9.71 -14.84 -7.86
C VAL A 436 8.69 -15.68 -7.10
N THR A 437 9.20 -16.69 -6.43
CA THR A 437 8.44 -17.50 -5.48
C THR A 437 8.64 -16.95 -4.08
N ARG A 438 7.70 -17.23 -3.19
CA ARG A 438 7.83 -16.86 -1.76
C ARG A 438 9.12 -17.41 -1.14
N GLN A 439 9.59 -18.57 -1.60
CA GLN A 439 10.86 -19.17 -1.16
C GLN A 439 12.08 -18.36 -1.62
N GLN A 440 12.06 -17.81 -2.84
CA GLN A 440 13.15 -16.96 -3.34
C GLN A 440 13.24 -15.65 -2.55
N CYS A 441 12.12 -15.03 -2.18
CA CYS A 441 12.14 -13.82 -1.35
C CYS A 441 12.65 -14.01 0.08
N ARG A 442 12.73 -15.26 0.56
CA ARG A 442 13.20 -15.58 1.92
C ARG A 442 14.71 -15.84 1.99
N ARG A 443 15.40 -15.87 0.85
CA ARG A 443 16.85 -16.01 0.74
C ARG A 443 17.47 -14.63 0.62
#